data_AF-A0AAU1YZ81-F1
#
_entry.id   AF-A0AAU1YZ81-F1
#
_cell.length_a   1.000
_cell.length_b   1.000
_cell.length_c   1.000
_cell.angle_alpha   90.00
_cell.angle_beta   90.00
_cell.angle_gamma   90.00
#
_symmetry.space_group_name_H-M   'P 1'
#
loop_
_entity.id
_entity.type
_entity.pdbx_description
1 polymer ?
#
loop_
_entity_poly.entity_id
_entity_poly.type
_entity_poly.pdbx_seq_one_letter_code
_entity_poly.pdbx_strand_id
1 'polypeptide(L)'
;MAPLPDHRHTGDPAWQRAWAEFELLTTPLRERGLVCDIAEGHTSKLVYAYPPGHDSVFIIGPEDGGWLVTHQAPAEDWSDFSVVYDSRAGSTPPAGSEAEHDHQLTPLLAAVDAYVSRRLRVPAVPTPAVPRQVGPTAGKPTHTR
;
A
#
# COMPACT_ATOMS: atom_id res chain seq x y z
N MET A 1 13.29 0.78 -7.72
CA MET A 1 11.83 0.76 -7.93
C MET A 1 11.26 -0.51 -7.31
N ALA A 2 10.11 -0.44 -6.64
CA ALA A 2 9.47 -1.62 -6.06
C ALA A 2 9.15 -2.69 -7.13
N PRO A 3 9.23 -3.99 -6.82
CA PRO A 3 8.89 -5.03 -7.77
C PRO A 3 7.42 -4.92 -8.20
N LEU A 4 7.12 -5.40 -9.41
CA LEU A 4 5.73 -5.71 -9.75
C LEU A 4 5.26 -6.84 -8.82
N PRO A 5 3.98 -6.85 -8.45
CA PRO A 5 3.48 -7.89 -7.57
C PRO A 5 3.52 -9.25 -8.29
N ASP A 6 3.77 -10.32 -7.55
CA ASP A 6 3.83 -11.68 -8.09
C ASP A 6 2.41 -12.16 -8.39
N HIS A 7 1.90 -11.72 -9.53
CA HIS A 7 0.67 -12.18 -10.11
C HIS A 7 1.08 -12.83 -11.42
N ARG A 8 0.79 -14.12 -11.58
CA ARG A 8 1.09 -14.91 -12.79
C ARG A 8 0.36 -14.42 -14.07
N HIS A 9 -0.01 -13.14 -14.09
CA HIS A 9 -0.81 -12.41 -15.08
C HIS A 9 0.01 -11.33 -15.80
N THR A 10 1.31 -11.20 -15.56
CA THR A 10 2.17 -10.21 -16.26
C THR A 10 2.19 -10.39 -17.79
N GLY A 11 1.88 -11.60 -18.28
CA GLY A 11 1.72 -11.91 -19.70
C GLY A 11 0.30 -11.72 -20.24
N ASP A 12 -0.68 -11.36 -19.41
CA ASP A 12 -2.07 -11.16 -19.83
C ASP A 12 -2.25 -9.77 -20.47
N PRO A 13 -2.77 -9.67 -21.71
CA PRO A 13 -2.93 -8.38 -22.39
C PRO A 13 -3.92 -7.43 -21.72
N ALA A 14 -4.94 -7.94 -21.02
CA ALA A 14 -5.91 -7.08 -20.31
C ALA A 14 -5.25 -6.47 -19.07
N TRP A 15 -4.47 -7.27 -18.34
CA TRP A 15 -3.63 -6.79 -17.24
C TRP A 15 -2.63 -5.72 -17.72
N GLN A 16 -1.91 -5.96 -18.82
CA GLN A 16 -0.96 -4.99 -19.37
C GLN A 16 -1.62 -3.67 -19.78
N ARG A 17 -2.82 -3.72 -20.38
CA ARG A 17 -3.60 -2.52 -20.71
C ARG A 17 -4.04 -1.76 -19.46
N ALA A 18 -4.50 -2.46 -18.44
CA ALA A 18 -4.83 -1.83 -17.16
C ALA A 18 -3.60 -1.17 -16.53
N TRP A 19 -2.44 -1.84 -16.57
CA TRP A 19 -1.19 -1.26 -16.08
C TRP A 19 -0.73 -0.03 -16.85
N ALA A 20 -0.87 -0.02 -18.17
CA ALA A 20 -0.56 1.14 -19.00
C ALA A 20 -1.48 2.33 -18.68
N GLU A 21 -2.76 2.07 -18.43
CA GLU A 21 -3.75 3.11 -18.06
C GLU A 21 -3.39 3.83 -16.76
N PHE A 22 -2.81 3.12 -15.78
CA PHE A 22 -2.41 3.68 -14.49
C PHE A 22 -0.90 3.91 -14.39
N GLU A 23 -0.15 3.95 -15.49
CA GLU A 23 1.32 4.10 -15.45
C GLU A 23 1.75 5.41 -14.76
N LEU A 24 1.04 6.51 -15.03
CA LEU A 24 1.32 7.83 -14.44
C LEU A 24 1.12 7.87 -12.92
N LEU A 25 0.30 6.96 -12.37
CA LEU A 25 0.07 6.84 -10.94
C LEU A 25 0.98 5.78 -10.30
N THR A 26 1.05 4.59 -10.91
CA THR A 26 1.79 3.44 -10.36
C THR A 26 3.30 3.63 -10.42
N THR A 27 3.84 4.30 -11.45
CA THR A 27 5.27 4.58 -11.55
C THR A 27 5.80 5.40 -10.37
N PRO A 28 5.27 6.61 -10.09
CA PRO A 28 5.75 7.41 -8.96
C PRO A 28 5.49 6.76 -7.59
N LEU A 29 4.44 5.95 -7.43
CA LEU A 29 4.22 5.18 -6.19
C LEU A 29 5.29 4.09 -6.00
N ARG A 30 5.66 3.38 -7.08
CA ARG A 30 6.71 2.36 -7.05
C ARG A 30 8.11 2.94 -6.89
N GLU A 31 8.35 4.16 -7.36
CA GLU A 31 9.58 4.91 -7.07
C GLU A 31 9.73 5.21 -5.58
N ARG A 32 8.62 5.42 -4.87
CA ARG A 32 8.57 5.59 -3.40
C ARG A 32 8.70 4.27 -2.63
N GLY A 33 8.83 3.14 -3.33
CA GLY A 33 9.00 1.82 -2.72
C GLY A 33 7.70 1.10 -2.38
N LEU A 34 6.53 1.63 -2.77
CA LEU A 34 5.26 0.93 -2.60
C LEU A 34 5.11 -0.15 -3.67
N VAL A 35 4.74 -1.36 -3.25
CA VAL A 35 4.32 -2.40 -4.20
C VAL A 35 2.92 -2.02 -4.67
N CYS A 36 2.70 -1.93 -5.98
CA CYS A 36 1.39 -1.56 -6.53
C CYS A 36 0.72 -2.76 -7.18
N ASP A 37 -0.59 -2.88 -7.04
CA ASP A 37 -1.42 -3.81 -7.80
C ASP A 37 -2.67 -3.10 -8.34
N ILE A 38 -3.29 -3.68 -9.37
CA ILE A 38 -4.50 -3.13 -10.00
C ILE A 38 -5.55 -4.22 -10.01
N ALA A 39 -6.70 -3.95 -9.39
CA ALA A 39 -7.84 -4.84 -9.44
C ALA A 39 -9.07 -4.13 -10.04
N GLU A 40 -9.94 -4.91 -10.67
CA GLU A 40 -11.26 -4.44 -11.06
C GLU A 40 -12.12 -4.29 -9.78
N GLY A 41 -12.43 -3.05 -9.42
CA GLY A 41 -13.45 -2.74 -8.43
C GLY A 41 -14.86 -2.84 -9.02
N HIS A 42 -15.87 -2.62 -8.18
CA HIS A 42 -17.27 -2.83 -8.55
C HIS A 42 -17.79 -1.89 -9.66
N THR A 43 -17.20 -0.70 -9.77
CA THR A 43 -17.60 0.35 -10.72
C THR A 43 -16.42 0.91 -11.52
N SER A 44 -15.18 0.63 -11.12
CA SER A 44 -13.96 1.18 -11.69
C SER A 44 -12.75 0.34 -11.26
N LYS A 45 -11.64 0.43 -11.99
CA LYS A 45 -10.37 -0.16 -11.58
C LYS A 45 -9.78 0.62 -10.41
N LEU A 46 -9.20 -0.10 -9.45
CA LEU A 46 -8.56 0.44 -8.26
C LEU A 46 -7.09 0.06 -8.25
N VAL A 47 -6.24 1.00 -7.84
CA VAL A 47 -4.83 0.78 -7.56
C VAL A 47 -4.65 0.53 -6.06
N TYR A 48 -4.06 -0.60 -5.71
CA TYR A 48 -3.67 -0.95 -4.36
C TYR A 48 -2.19 -0.66 -4.20
N ALA A 49 -1.79 0.14 -3.22
CA ALA A 49 -0.39 0.42 -2.94
C ALA A 49 -0.02 -0.03 -1.52
N TYR A 50 0.91 -0.97 -1.44
CA TYR A 50 1.35 -1.64 -0.22
C TYR A 50 2.67 -1.04 0.27
N PRO A 51 2.72 -0.42 1.47
CA PRO A 51 3.95 0.03 2.08
C PRO A 51 4.81 -1.17 2.50
N PRO A 52 6.14 -1.15 2.26
CA PRO A 52 7.00 -2.27 2.60
C PRO A 52 7.09 -2.46 4.13
N GLY A 53 6.89 -3.69 4.59
CA GLY A 53 6.98 -4.03 6.02
C GLY A 53 5.76 -3.66 6.86
N HIS A 54 4.65 -3.25 6.23
CA HIS A 54 3.39 -2.96 6.89
C HIS A 54 2.28 -3.81 6.30
N ASP A 55 1.40 -4.34 7.15
CA ASP A 55 0.22 -5.10 6.73
C ASP A 55 -0.96 -4.16 6.40
N SER A 56 -0.70 -3.02 5.76
CA SER A 56 -1.71 -2.01 5.45
C SER A 56 -1.71 -1.68 3.98
N VAL A 57 -2.79 -1.09 3.47
CA VAL A 57 -2.91 -0.81 2.04
C VAL A 57 -3.52 0.57 1.81
N PHE A 58 -3.02 1.25 0.78
CA PHE A 58 -3.70 2.39 0.19
C PHE A 58 -4.55 1.91 -0.97
N ILE A 59 -5.84 2.28 -0.97
CA ILE A 59 -6.77 2.00 -2.06
C ILE A 59 -7.02 3.32 -2.77
N ILE A 60 -6.64 3.36 -4.05
CA ILE A 60 -6.65 4.57 -4.88
C ILE A 60 -7.55 4.32 -6.07
N GLY A 61 -8.55 5.17 -6.26
CA GLY A 61 -9.50 5.02 -7.35
C GLY A 61 -10.06 6.35 -7.82
N PRO A 62 -10.60 6.37 -9.05
CA PRO A 62 -11.42 7.47 -9.50
C PRO A 62 -12.75 7.50 -8.73
N GLU A 63 -13.18 8.68 -8.30
CA GLU A 63 -14.51 8.88 -7.69
C GLU A 63 -15.10 10.21 -8.19
N ASP A 64 -16.27 10.14 -8.82
CA ASP A 64 -17.06 11.29 -9.33
C ASP A 64 -16.22 12.46 -9.92
N GLY A 65 -15.34 12.16 -10.88
CA GLY A 65 -14.52 13.17 -11.57
C GLY A 65 -13.27 13.63 -10.81
N GLY A 66 -12.85 12.88 -9.79
CA GLY A 66 -11.63 13.12 -9.03
C GLY A 66 -10.96 11.83 -8.57
N TRP A 67 -9.98 11.97 -7.69
CA TRP A 67 -9.27 10.86 -7.06
C TRP A 67 -9.61 10.78 -5.58
N LEU A 68 -9.88 9.56 -5.12
CA LEU A 68 -9.95 9.23 -3.71
C LEU A 68 -8.78 8.30 -3.36
N VAL A 69 -8.11 8.60 -2.25
CA VAL A 69 -7.16 7.71 -1.59
C VAL A 69 -7.65 7.42 -0.20
N THR A 70 -7.83 6.15 0.09
CA THR A 70 -8.10 5.65 1.43
C THR A 70 -6.93 4.81 1.90
N HIS A 71 -6.69 4.81 3.20
CA HIS A 71 -5.79 3.88 3.88
C HIS A 71 -6.64 2.94 4.71
N GLN A 72 -6.35 1.65 4.57
CA GLN A 72 -6.95 0.58 5.35
C GLN A 72 -5.87 -0.07 6.20
N ALA A 73 -6.12 -0.12 7.50
CA ALA A 73 -5.26 -0.79 8.49
C ALA A 73 -5.27 -2.33 8.32
N PRO A 74 -4.36 -3.06 9.01
CA PRO A 74 -4.29 -4.52 8.94
C PRO A 74 -5.61 -5.22 9.23
N ALA A 75 -5.71 -6.45 8.75
CA ALA A 75 -6.89 -7.30 8.88
C ALA A 75 -7.29 -7.67 10.33
N GLU A 76 -6.58 -7.19 11.35
CA GLU A 76 -7.02 -7.30 12.73
C GLU A 76 -7.97 -6.14 13.13
N ASP A 77 -7.95 -5.04 12.36
CA ASP A 77 -8.69 -3.80 12.62
C ASP A 77 -9.36 -3.26 11.34
N TRP A 78 -10.19 -4.11 10.70
CA TRP A 78 -10.97 -3.75 9.49
C TRP A 78 -11.92 -2.55 9.67
N SER A 79 -12.04 -2.00 10.88
CA SER A 79 -12.85 -0.81 11.13
C SER A 79 -12.05 0.50 10.97
N ASP A 80 -10.71 0.44 10.90
CA ASP A 80 -9.87 1.61 10.74
C ASP A 80 -9.65 1.91 9.25
N PHE A 81 -10.59 2.67 8.70
CA PHE A 81 -10.50 3.28 7.38
C PHE A 81 -10.29 4.79 7.54
N SER A 82 -9.26 5.30 6.88
CA SER A 82 -8.95 6.73 6.89
C SER A 82 -8.88 7.27 5.46
N VAL A 83 -9.57 8.38 5.20
CA VAL A 83 -9.37 9.13 3.95
C VAL A 83 -8.02 9.85 4.04
N VAL A 84 -7.13 9.55 3.11
CA VAL A 84 -5.78 10.14 3.01
C VAL A 84 -5.80 11.35 2.09
N TYR A 85 -6.56 11.26 1.01
CA TYR A 85 -6.70 12.31 0.01
C TYR A 85 -8.05 12.19 -0.67
N ASP A 86 -8.74 13.31 -0.86
CA ASP A 86 -9.95 13.40 -1.66
C ASP A 86 -9.87 14.71 -2.46
N SER A 87 -9.73 14.61 -3.78
CA SER A 87 -9.59 15.80 -4.62
C SER A 87 -10.86 16.64 -4.71
N ARG A 88 -12.01 16.12 -4.27
CA ARG A 88 -13.30 16.83 -4.24
C ARG A 88 -13.50 17.64 -2.97
N ALA A 89 -12.79 17.33 -1.88
CA ALA A 89 -12.95 17.98 -0.59
C ALA A 89 -12.49 19.46 -0.55
N GLY A 90 -12.05 20.03 -1.67
CA GLY A 90 -11.57 21.42 -1.76
C GLY A 90 -11.94 22.19 -3.03
N SER A 91 -12.66 21.60 -3.98
CA SER A 91 -12.97 22.23 -5.26
C SER A 91 -14.41 21.95 -5.68
N THR A 92 -15.19 23.01 -5.97
CA THR A 92 -16.41 22.90 -6.79
C THR A 92 -16.05 22.14 -8.06
N PRO A 93 -16.75 21.06 -8.45
CA PRO A 93 -16.32 20.22 -9.56
C PRO A 93 -16.31 21.06 -10.85
N PRO A 94 -15.14 21.32 -11.48
CA PRO A 94 -15.14 21.79 -12.85
C PRO A 94 -15.58 20.63 -13.75
N ALA A 95 -16.35 20.95 -14.77
CA ALA A 95 -16.80 19.97 -15.74
C ALA A 95 -15.59 19.44 -16.54
N GLY A 96 -15.11 18.26 -16.14
CA GLY A 96 -14.48 17.23 -16.96
C GLY A 96 -13.44 17.65 -18.00
N SER A 97 -12.19 17.24 -17.78
CA SER A 97 -11.22 16.91 -18.83
C SER A 97 -10.16 15.93 -18.29
N GLU A 98 -9.67 15.01 -19.12
CA GLU A 98 -8.56 14.08 -18.78
C GLU A 98 -7.31 14.82 -18.27
N ALA A 99 -7.07 16.05 -18.75
CA ALA A 99 -5.98 16.91 -18.29
C ALA A 99 -6.12 17.36 -16.82
N GLU A 100 -7.33 17.37 -16.24
CA GLU A 100 -7.54 17.73 -14.83
C GLU A 100 -7.24 16.54 -13.89
N HIS A 101 -7.39 15.30 -14.37
CA HIS A 101 -6.99 14.11 -13.60
C HIS A 101 -5.47 14.06 -13.38
N ASP A 102 -4.68 14.56 -14.34
CA ASP A 102 -3.20 14.62 -14.25
C ASP A 102 -2.72 15.66 -13.22
N HIS A 103 -3.34 16.85 -13.18
CA HIS A 103 -3.02 17.89 -12.20
C HIS A 103 -3.29 17.48 -10.75
N GLN A 104 -4.14 16.48 -10.54
CA GLN A 104 -4.48 15.96 -9.22
C GLN A 104 -3.51 14.89 -8.71
N LEU A 105 -2.58 14.40 -9.55
CA LEU A 105 -1.60 13.37 -9.14
C LEU A 105 -0.52 13.91 -8.20
N THR A 106 -0.04 15.13 -8.42
CA THR A 106 0.98 15.75 -7.53
C THR A 106 0.49 15.89 -6.09
N PRO A 107 -0.67 16.51 -5.80
CA PRO A 107 -1.18 16.61 -4.44
C PRO A 107 -1.56 15.24 -3.84
N LEU A 108 -2.04 14.30 -4.66
CA LEU A 108 -2.28 12.92 -4.24
C LEU A 108 -1.01 12.24 -3.73
N LEU A 109 0.06 12.28 -4.51
CA LEU A 109 1.34 11.67 -4.16
C LEU A 109 1.93 12.32 -2.91
N ALA A 110 1.82 13.64 -2.78
CA ALA A 110 2.26 14.37 -1.59
C ALA A 110 1.47 13.95 -0.32
N ALA A 111 0.17 13.69 -0.45
CA ALA A 111 -0.65 13.21 0.66
C ALA A 111 -0.23 11.80 1.11
N VAL A 112 0.07 10.89 0.16
CA VAL A 112 0.63 9.57 0.46
C VAL A 112 1.98 9.69 1.16
N ASP A 113 2.90 10.51 0.64
CA ASP A 113 4.21 10.75 1.25
C ASP A 113 4.10 11.28 2.69
N ALA A 114 3.18 12.22 2.92
CA ALA A 114 2.90 12.77 4.24
C ALA A 114 2.31 11.71 5.19
N TYR A 115 1.40 10.85 4.70
CA TYR A 115 0.82 9.77 5.49
C TYR A 115 1.89 8.76 5.91
N VAL A 116 2.67 8.25 4.95
CA VAL A 116 3.76 7.29 5.22
C VAL A 116 4.76 7.89 6.22
N SER A 117 5.13 9.15 6.05
CA SER A 117 6.08 9.82 6.94
C SER A 117 5.56 10.03 8.36
N ARG A 118 4.25 10.25 8.54
CA ARG A 118 3.63 10.50 9.85
C ARG A 118 3.24 9.23 10.60
N ARG A 119 2.74 8.22 9.89
CA ARG A 119 2.08 7.05 10.49
C ARG A 119 2.89 5.76 10.40
N LEU A 120 3.74 5.62 9.37
CA LEU A 120 4.45 4.36 9.11
C LEU A 120 5.95 4.42 9.47
N ARG A 121 6.53 5.61 9.64
CA ARG A 121 7.93 5.79 10.06
C ARG A 121 8.21 5.62 11.57
N VAL A 122 7.28 5.09 12.37
CA VAL A 122 7.64 4.69 13.73
C VAL A 122 8.46 3.40 13.62
N PRO A 123 9.78 3.41 13.90
CA PRO A 123 10.48 2.14 14.02
C PRO A 123 9.79 1.37 15.13
N ALA A 124 9.36 0.14 14.85
CA ALA A 124 9.11 -0.83 15.91
C ALA A 124 10.37 -0.82 16.77
N VAL A 125 10.26 -0.34 18.01
CA VAL A 125 11.35 -0.44 18.98
C VAL A 125 11.71 -1.92 19.00
N PRO A 126 12.94 -2.33 18.65
CA PRO A 126 13.32 -3.71 18.80
C PRO A 126 13.18 -4.03 20.29
N THR A 127 12.21 -4.86 20.63
CA THR A 127 12.06 -5.41 21.96
C THR A 127 13.43 -5.95 22.37
N PRO A 128 14.03 -5.52 23.49
CA PRO A 128 15.32 -6.05 23.89
C PRO A 128 15.15 -7.56 24.03
N ALA A 129 15.88 -8.30 23.19
CA ALA A 129 15.93 -9.74 23.27
C ALA A 129 16.42 -10.08 24.68
N VAL A 130 15.53 -10.65 25.50
CA VAL A 130 15.90 -11.24 26.78
C VAL A 130 16.98 -12.27 26.47
N PRO A 131 18.21 -12.16 26.98
CA PRO A 131 19.22 -13.18 26.75
C PRO A 131 18.69 -14.47 27.37
N ARG A 132 18.38 -15.45 26.52
CA ARG A 132 18.12 -16.83 26.93
C ARG A 132 19.37 -17.32 27.65
N GLN A 133 19.28 -17.35 28.97
CA GLN A 133 20.29 -17.92 29.84
C GLN A 133 20.39 -19.42 29.50
N VAL A 134 21.44 -19.79 28.77
CA VAL A 134 21.80 -21.18 28.51
C VAL A 134 22.29 -21.77 29.82
N GLY A 135 21.42 -22.51 30.50
CA GLY A 135 21.81 -23.36 31.62
C GLY A 135 22.61 -24.56 31.12
N PRO A 136 23.67 -24.98 31.83
CA PRO A 136 24.55 -26.04 31.37
C PRO A 136 23.89 -27.42 31.41
N THR A 137 24.19 -28.20 30.39
CA THR A 137 23.94 -29.63 30.19
C THR A 137 24.45 -30.46 31.37
N ALA A 138 23.60 -31.34 31.92
CA ALA A 138 24.03 -32.41 32.82
C ALA A 138 23.20 -33.70 32.63
N GLY A 139 23.85 -34.69 32.02
CA GLY A 139 23.80 -36.11 32.42
C GLY A 139 22.50 -36.90 32.29
N LYS A 140 22.41 -37.73 31.24
CA LYS A 140 21.70 -39.02 31.30
C LYS A 140 22.33 -39.93 32.36
N PRO A 141 21.54 -40.76 33.04
CA PRO A 141 21.96 -42.13 33.27
C PRO A 141 20.98 -43.14 32.69
N THR A 142 21.56 -44.03 31.90
CA THR A 142 21.03 -45.33 31.49
C THR A 142 20.90 -46.23 32.72
N HIS A 143 19.76 -46.89 32.90
CA HIS A 143 19.71 -48.10 33.72
C HIS A 143 19.06 -49.24 32.93
N THR A 144 19.90 -50.21 32.59
CA THR A 144 19.54 -51.57 32.23
C THR A 144 19.85 -52.43 33.45
N ARG A 145 18.82 -53.05 34.03
CA ARG A 145 18.68 -54.51 34.24
C ARG A 145 17.53 -54.79 35.18
#